data_AF-A0A6V7P0N2-F1
#
_entry.id   AF-A0A6V7P0N2-F1
#
_cell.length_a   1.000
_cell.length_b   1.000
_cell.length_c   1.000
_cell.angle_alpha   90.00
_cell.angle_beta   90.00
_cell.angle_gamma   90.00
#
_symmetry.space_group_name_H-M   'P 1'
#
loop_
_entity.id
_entity.type
_entity.pdbx_description
1 polymer ?
#
loop_
_entity_poly.entity_id
_entity_poly.type
_entity_poly.pdbx_seq_one_letter_code
_entity_poly.pdbx_strand_id
1 'polypeptide(L)'
;MASRDQEHRISIPDHNNAGGSGVSVGPGFINEEYLSSLPSKPDLDEEWLRKVEAKIDCAFAGLAVYPPWYIEDETQPKIRELPLRDRISQPGLETEGGLSQPSVVTIGPFHRKDPTRISNNDKWVIVWLTNWLHNLDLGRSLLKMKNQVKEARNSYHKLDVSDDKSFAEMLLRDSYFILFTLTIKLRKQLTHYTLMPLTPKFTKEPPHKLFQDDHSKFLNIICNKDEIAPDLLIFDNQIPFFVIEELFKELKSKKPLHEYALEFFETIHPRSARHFIDKNSPPKFLHLLDLFHWSRVPQDKYIELIISSSPQELDVLDWVPQTPNAMELRESATVFEKKTSGSTLDITFHRRRFKRIIRVFHIPELHILDYSSLIFYNLIVFEIHSSTRGRCTMAFSVLMRSLLRREEDVKLLQQRGILVSSSMTDRQLIDLFARLSRLTENHEMPRDLYAICRQVQSHHKNLVSRLCGGIIVQYFSKPVVTLSVFVAALLFVPTLLQTIYAMIYHS
;
A
#
# COMPACT_ATOMS: atom_id res chain seq x y z
N MET A 1 22.27 -25.84 -45.89
CA MET A 1 23.12 -24.64 -45.89
C MET A 1 22.99 -24.04 -44.48
N ALA A 2 23.85 -24.32 -43.49
CA ALA A 2 25.28 -23.94 -43.34
C ALA A 2 25.48 -22.44 -43.68
N SER A 3 25.97 -21.54 -42.82
CA SER A 3 27.07 -21.55 -41.84
C SER A 3 26.83 -20.42 -40.79
N ARG A 4 27.20 -20.55 -39.49
CA ARG A 4 28.49 -20.21 -38.81
C ARG A 4 28.81 -18.69 -38.86
N ASP A 5 29.19 -17.97 -37.79
CA ASP A 5 30.22 -18.15 -36.74
C ASP A 5 29.89 -17.16 -35.55
N GLN A 6 30.45 -17.15 -34.32
CA GLN A 6 31.74 -17.59 -33.80
C GLN A 6 31.75 -17.65 -32.25
N GLU A 7 32.63 -18.50 -31.74
CA GLU A 7 32.91 -18.83 -30.33
C GLU A 7 33.82 -17.81 -29.61
N HIS A 8 33.83 -17.85 -28.28
CA HIS A 8 35.09 -17.80 -27.51
C HIS A 8 35.02 -18.71 -26.27
N ARG A 9 35.77 -19.81 -26.33
CA ARG A 9 36.25 -20.61 -25.18
C ARG A 9 37.68 -20.19 -24.86
N ILE A 10 38.03 -20.24 -23.57
CA ILE A 10 39.40 -20.23 -23.07
C ILE A 10 39.70 -21.65 -22.54
N SER A 11 40.87 -22.17 -22.90
CA SER A 11 41.39 -23.49 -22.55
C SER A 11 42.82 -23.37 -21.98
N ILE A 12 43.32 -24.50 -21.47
CA ILE A 12 44.73 -24.97 -21.29
C ILE A 12 45.23 -24.96 -19.82
N PRO A 13 46.08 -25.92 -19.34
CA PRO A 13 46.58 -27.20 -19.89
C PRO A 13 46.45 -28.46 -18.98
N ASP A 14 46.70 -29.60 -19.63
CA ASP A 14 46.95 -30.97 -19.13
C ASP A 14 48.22 -31.17 -18.29
N HIS A 15 48.24 -32.29 -17.53
CA HIS A 15 49.44 -33.12 -17.37
C HIS A 15 49.08 -34.61 -17.21
N ASN A 16 49.69 -35.44 -18.08
CA ASN A 16 49.73 -36.91 -18.04
C ASN A 16 50.69 -37.43 -16.95
N ASN A 17 50.40 -38.60 -16.35
CA ASN A 17 51.31 -39.77 -16.43
C ASN A 17 50.75 -41.10 -15.85
N ALA A 18 50.89 -42.13 -16.69
CA ALA A 18 51.17 -43.56 -16.50
C ALA A 18 51.03 -44.29 -15.13
N GLY A 19 50.30 -45.41 -15.17
CA GLY A 19 50.86 -46.76 -14.91
C GLY A 19 50.78 -47.35 -13.50
N GLY A 20 50.13 -48.52 -13.34
CA GLY A 20 50.32 -49.39 -12.18
C GLY A 20 49.19 -50.40 -11.92
N SER A 21 49.54 -51.69 -11.85
CA SER A 21 48.70 -52.89 -11.74
C SER A 21 47.99 -53.09 -10.40
N GLY A 22 46.91 -53.90 -10.37
CA GLY A 22 46.65 -54.77 -9.21
C GLY A 22 45.21 -55.23 -8.94
N VAL A 23 44.95 -56.50 -9.30
CA VAL A 23 44.16 -57.50 -8.55
C VAL A 23 42.63 -57.33 -8.41
N SER A 24 41.94 -58.25 -9.08
CA SER A 24 40.56 -58.67 -8.82
C SER A 24 40.48 -59.58 -7.59
N VAL A 25 39.54 -59.29 -6.67
CA VAL A 25 39.03 -60.24 -5.66
C VAL A 25 37.50 -60.19 -5.73
N GLY A 26 36.88 -61.37 -5.78
CA GLY A 26 35.47 -61.61 -6.10
C GLY A 26 34.44 -61.13 -5.07
N PRO A 27 33.13 -61.33 -5.37
CA PRO A 27 32.04 -60.68 -4.68
C PRO A 27 31.74 -61.36 -3.33
N GLY A 28 31.84 -60.60 -2.24
CA GLY A 28 31.29 -60.99 -0.95
C GLY A 28 29.77 -60.78 -0.96
N PHE A 29 29.02 -61.88 -0.88
CA PHE A 29 27.59 -61.88 -0.62
C PHE A 29 27.32 -61.19 0.73
N ILE A 30 26.67 -60.02 0.70
CA ILE A 30 26.02 -59.45 1.86
C ILE A 30 24.57 -59.91 1.80
N ASN A 31 24.14 -60.67 2.80
CA ASN A 31 22.75 -61.11 2.98
C ASN A 31 21.80 -59.90 2.93
N GLU A 32 20.91 -59.88 1.93
CA GLU A 32 19.85 -58.86 1.77
C GLU A 32 18.80 -58.88 2.89
N GLU A 33 18.82 -59.89 3.77
CA GLU A 33 17.82 -60.09 4.82
C GLU A 33 18.06 -59.27 6.11
N TYR A 34 19.19 -58.57 6.21
CA TYR A 34 19.50 -57.72 7.39
C TYR A 34 19.30 -56.21 7.14
N LEU A 35 18.99 -55.80 5.90
CA LEU A 35 18.66 -54.41 5.56
C LEU A 35 17.15 -54.13 5.57
N SER A 36 16.32 -55.17 5.74
CA SER A 36 14.85 -55.08 5.73
C SER A 36 14.23 -54.74 7.10
N SER A 37 15.04 -54.63 8.17
CA SER A 37 14.56 -54.41 9.55
C SER A 37 15.00 -53.07 10.17
N LEU A 38 15.53 -52.14 9.35
CA LEU A 38 15.68 -50.75 9.76
C LEU A 38 14.36 -50.03 9.51
N PRO A 39 13.82 -49.24 10.47
CA PRO A 39 12.66 -48.41 10.20
C PRO A 39 13.00 -47.51 9.01
N SER A 40 12.20 -47.62 7.95
CA SER A 40 12.26 -46.74 6.79
C SER A 40 12.31 -45.31 7.31
N LYS A 41 13.40 -44.58 7.00
CA LYS A 41 13.48 -43.14 7.28
C LYS A 41 12.17 -42.52 6.77
N PRO A 42 11.44 -41.75 7.59
CA PRO A 42 10.25 -41.06 7.12
C PRO A 42 10.64 -40.26 5.88
N ASP A 43 9.76 -40.27 4.87
CA ASP A 43 9.96 -39.49 3.66
C ASP A 43 10.34 -38.06 4.07
N LEU A 44 11.30 -37.42 3.39
CA LEU A 44 11.93 -36.18 3.85
C LEU A 44 10.93 -35.01 4.05
N ASP A 45 9.72 -35.18 3.49
CA ASP A 45 8.56 -34.31 3.60
C ASP A 45 7.67 -34.62 4.82
N GLU A 46 7.59 -35.88 5.29
CA GLU A 46 6.86 -36.24 6.53
C GLU A 46 7.58 -35.73 7.78
N GLU A 47 8.90 -35.88 7.85
CA GLU A 47 9.70 -35.35 8.98
C GLU A 47 9.61 -33.81 9.03
N TRP A 48 9.52 -33.15 7.87
CA TRP A 48 9.32 -31.72 7.82
C TRP A 48 7.91 -31.32 8.29
N LEU A 49 6.88 -32.05 7.86
CA LEU A 49 5.51 -31.84 8.33
C LEU A 49 5.41 -31.97 9.85
N ARG A 50 6.00 -33.02 10.45
CA ARG A 50 6.03 -33.20 11.92
C ARG A 50 6.69 -32.03 12.65
N LYS A 51 7.72 -31.41 12.07
CA LYS A 51 8.35 -30.20 12.64
C LYS A 51 7.44 -28.98 12.58
N VAL A 52 6.65 -28.84 11.51
CA VAL A 52 5.67 -27.76 11.39
C VAL A 52 4.51 -27.98 12.36
N GLU A 53 4.02 -29.21 12.49
CA GLU A 53 3.02 -29.59 13.49
C GLU A 53 3.52 -29.33 14.91
N ALA A 54 4.76 -29.70 15.24
CA ALA A 54 5.35 -29.40 16.53
C ALA A 54 5.45 -27.89 16.80
N LYS A 55 5.73 -27.05 15.79
CA LYS A 55 5.71 -25.57 15.94
C LYS A 55 4.32 -25.07 16.28
N ILE A 56 3.30 -25.62 15.63
CA ILE A 56 1.90 -25.31 15.91
C ILE A 56 1.56 -25.72 17.35
N ASP A 57 1.85 -26.96 17.73
CA ASP A 57 1.57 -27.48 19.08
C ASP A 57 2.29 -26.67 20.17
N CYS A 58 3.57 -26.31 19.95
CA CYS A 58 4.31 -25.42 20.84
C CYS A 58 3.67 -24.03 20.95
N ALA A 59 3.17 -23.47 19.84
CA ALA A 59 2.47 -22.19 19.86
C ALA A 59 1.15 -22.25 20.66
N PHE A 60 0.45 -23.40 20.64
CA PHE A 60 -0.70 -23.64 21.53
C PHE A 60 -0.29 -23.87 22.98
N ALA A 61 0.78 -24.62 23.24
CA ALA A 61 1.27 -24.85 24.59
C ALA A 61 1.71 -23.54 25.27
N GLY A 62 2.32 -22.62 24.52
CA GLY A 62 2.67 -21.28 25.00
C GLY A 62 1.47 -20.37 25.31
N LEU A 63 0.25 -20.74 24.89
CA LEU A 63 -0.99 -20.11 25.35
C LEU A 63 -1.50 -20.74 26.66
N ALA A 64 -1.28 -22.05 26.83
CA ALA A 64 -1.73 -22.82 27.99
C ALA A 64 -0.84 -22.70 29.25
N VAL A 65 0.36 -22.12 29.14
CA VAL A 65 1.33 -22.01 30.24
C VAL A 65 1.44 -20.56 30.73
N TYR A 66 0.48 -20.14 31.55
CA TYR A 66 0.73 -19.20 32.64
C TYR A 66 -0.08 -19.66 33.87
N PRO A 67 0.52 -20.45 34.77
CA PRO A 67 0.08 -20.46 36.17
C PRO A 67 0.47 -19.11 36.81
N PRO A 68 -0.33 -18.51 37.71
CA PRO A 68 -0.11 -17.16 38.24
C PRO A 68 1.16 -16.91 39.09
N TRP A 69 2.14 -17.81 39.13
CA TRP A 69 3.23 -17.71 40.11
C TRP A 69 4.57 -18.36 39.71
N TYR A 70 4.81 -18.66 38.44
CA TYR A 70 6.12 -19.20 38.02
C TYR A 70 6.97 -18.12 37.33
N ILE A 71 7.94 -17.58 38.07
CA ILE A 71 9.03 -16.75 37.55
C ILE A 71 10.22 -17.70 37.34
N GLU A 72 10.62 -17.92 36.09
CA GLU A 72 11.96 -18.41 35.78
C GLU A 72 12.82 -17.23 35.31
N ASP A 73 14.01 -17.19 35.92
CA ASP A 73 14.99 -16.14 35.91
C ASP A 73 15.78 -16.18 34.58
N GLU A 74 15.29 -15.50 33.56
CA GLU A 74 16.12 -15.10 32.43
C GLU A 74 16.56 -13.64 32.61
N THR A 75 17.81 -13.48 33.02
CA THR A 75 18.54 -12.22 32.98
C THR A 75 18.65 -11.72 31.53
N GLN A 76 17.64 -10.99 31.08
CA GLN A 76 17.76 -9.98 30.03
C GLN A 76 17.73 -8.59 30.68
N PRO A 77 18.51 -7.62 30.17
CA PRO A 77 18.61 -6.32 30.80
C PRO A 77 17.23 -5.64 30.79
N LYS A 78 16.78 -5.30 32.00
CA LYS A 78 15.59 -4.50 32.28
C LYS A 78 15.43 -3.39 31.24
N ILE A 79 14.38 -3.48 30.45
CA ILE A 79 13.75 -2.30 29.83
C ILE A 79 13.32 -1.44 31.01
N ARG A 80 14.11 -0.40 31.29
CA ARG A 80 13.60 0.73 32.06
C ARG A 80 12.49 1.32 31.22
N GLU A 81 11.26 1.15 31.68
CA GLU A 81 10.19 2.08 31.37
C GLU A 81 10.72 3.49 31.56
N LEU A 82 10.80 4.23 30.46
CA LEU A 82 10.77 5.69 30.49
C LEU A 82 9.43 6.10 29.89
N PRO A 83 8.71 7.06 30.52
CA PRO A 83 7.32 7.30 30.21
C PRO A 83 7.14 7.86 28.79
N LEU A 84 6.03 7.47 28.18
CA LEU A 84 5.40 8.03 26.97
C LEU A 84 4.98 9.51 27.15
N ARG A 85 5.90 10.40 27.60
CA ARG A 85 5.61 11.82 27.79
C ARG A 85 6.55 12.84 27.15
N ASP A 86 7.62 12.44 26.46
CA ASP A 86 8.49 13.38 25.74
C ASP A 86 8.72 13.00 24.26
N ARG A 87 7.64 12.75 23.51
CA ARG A 87 7.68 12.72 22.04
C ARG A 87 6.59 13.53 21.37
N ILE A 88 6.27 14.71 21.88
CA ILE A 88 5.68 15.78 21.07
C ILE A 88 6.23 17.11 21.58
N SER A 89 7.47 17.43 21.21
CA SER A 89 8.03 18.78 21.27
C SER A 89 9.33 18.81 20.46
N GLN A 90 9.22 18.71 19.13
CA GLN A 90 9.97 19.56 18.19
C GLN A 90 9.51 19.27 16.74
N PRO A 91 9.22 20.31 15.94
CA PRO A 91 8.86 20.17 14.54
C PRO A 91 10.15 20.07 13.71
N GLY A 92 10.46 18.87 13.20
CA GLY A 92 11.58 18.67 12.29
C GLY A 92 12.05 17.22 12.25
N LEU A 93 11.89 16.59 11.08
CA LEU A 93 12.33 15.23 10.74
C LEU A 93 11.73 14.10 11.59
N GLU A 94 10.58 13.58 11.14
CA GLU A 94 10.36 12.14 11.19
C GLU A 94 11.52 11.48 10.42
N THR A 95 12.36 10.72 11.10
CA THR A 95 13.34 9.87 10.43
C THR A 95 12.59 8.88 9.54
N GLU A 96 12.88 8.89 8.24
CA GLU A 96 12.21 8.07 7.21
C GLU A 96 12.11 6.57 7.57
N GLY A 97 12.99 6.07 8.45
CA GLY A 97 12.96 4.70 8.95
C GLY A 97 11.68 4.28 9.69
N GLY A 98 10.90 5.21 10.26
CA GLY A 98 9.64 4.87 10.94
C GLY A 98 8.47 4.55 9.99
N LEU A 99 8.50 5.05 8.74
CA LEU A 99 7.41 4.88 7.77
C LEU A 99 7.52 3.57 6.97
N SER A 100 8.66 2.88 7.09
CA SER A 100 8.95 1.61 6.43
C SER A 100 9.00 0.42 7.38
N GLN A 101 8.76 0.63 8.68
CA GLN A 101 8.84 -0.43 9.69
C GLN A 101 7.45 -0.85 10.16
N PRO A 102 7.08 -2.14 10.04
CA PRO A 102 5.83 -2.63 10.60
C PRO A 102 5.85 -2.57 12.12
N SER A 103 4.72 -2.23 12.72
CA SER A 103 4.59 -2.03 14.18
C SER A 103 3.75 -3.11 14.86
N VAL A 104 2.75 -3.63 14.14
CA VAL A 104 1.77 -4.61 14.60
C VAL A 104 2.10 -6.00 14.10
N VAL A 105 2.44 -6.16 12.82
CA VAL A 105 2.68 -7.46 12.20
C VAL A 105 3.68 -7.43 11.04
N THR A 106 4.65 -8.33 11.10
CA THR A 106 5.60 -8.58 10.00
C THR A 106 5.02 -9.58 9.00
N ILE A 107 5.30 -9.41 7.72
CA ILE A 107 4.87 -10.29 6.63
C ILE A 107 6.03 -10.42 5.66
N GLY A 108 6.33 -11.66 5.28
CA GLY A 108 7.37 -11.93 4.32
C GLY A 108 8.79 -11.80 4.91
N PRO A 109 9.80 -11.68 4.03
CA PRO A 109 11.17 -11.99 4.40
C PRO A 109 11.94 -10.85 5.07
N PHE A 110 11.67 -9.58 4.74
CA PHE A 110 12.55 -8.47 5.11
C PHE A 110 12.45 -8.06 6.58
N HIS A 111 11.23 -8.04 7.13
CA HIS A 111 10.99 -7.66 8.53
C HIS A 111 10.90 -8.85 9.49
N ARG A 112 11.30 -10.05 9.07
CA ARG A 112 11.05 -11.30 9.82
C ARG A 112 11.63 -11.31 11.25
N LYS A 113 12.69 -10.54 11.49
CA LYS A 113 13.38 -10.43 12.79
C LYS A 113 12.91 -9.26 13.63
N ASP A 114 12.07 -8.38 13.08
CA ASP A 114 11.63 -7.18 13.76
C ASP A 114 10.60 -7.53 14.85
N PRO A 115 10.75 -6.98 16.07
CA PRO A 115 9.79 -7.21 17.13
C PRO A 115 8.48 -6.49 16.80
N THR A 116 7.37 -7.23 16.78
CA THR A 116 6.04 -6.70 16.55
C THR A 116 5.03 -7.27 17.53
N ARG A 117 3.89 -6.59 17.68
CA ARG A 117 2.84 -7.01 18.64
C ARG A 117 2.28 -8.40 18.34
N ILE A 118 2.15 -8.76 17.05
CA ILE A 118 1.73 -10.09 16.60
C ILE A 118 2.98 -10.90 16.26
N SER A 119 3.29 -11.85 17.13
CA SER A 119 4.46 -12.70 16.98
C SER A 119 4.27 -13.78 15.91
N ASN A 120 5.37 -14.43 15.49
CA ASN A 120 5.28 -15.60 14.63
C ASN A 120 4.53 -16.78 15.28
N ASN A 121 4.54 -16.87 16.62
CA ASN A 121 3.77 -17.88 17.34
C ASN A 121 2.27 -17.61 17.20
N ASP A 122 1.84 -16.36 17.35
CA ASP A 122 0.42 -15.98 17.16
C ASP A 122 -0.06 -16.35 15.75
N LYS A 123 0.77 -16.16 14.72
CA LYS A 123 0.43 -16.58 13.35
C LYS A 123 0.35 -18.10 13.19
N TRP A 124 1.19 -18.90 13.87
CA TRP A 124 1.08 -20.37 13.85
C TRP A 124 -0.24 -20.87 14.45
N VAL A 125 -0.71 -20.18 15.48
CA VAL A 125 -2.03 -20.42 16.06
C VAL A 125 -3.13 -20.12 15.02
N ILE A 126 -2.98 -19.06 14.22
CA ILE A 126 -3.90 -18.77 13.10
C ILE A 126 -3.86 -19.84 12.01
N VAL A 127 -2.70 -20.43 11.69
CA VAL A 127 -2.59 -21.55 10.74
C VAL A 127 -3.45 -22.71 11.20
N TRP A 128 -3.31 -23.12 12.46
CA TRP A 128 -4.13 -24.18 13.03
C TRP A 128 -5.62 -23.83 13.01
N LEU A 129 -5.97 -22.62 13.45
CA LEU A 129 -7.37 -22.19 13.52
C LEU A 129 -8.00 -22.21 12.14
N THR A 130 -7.29 -21.76 11.11
CA THR A 130 -7.78 -21.76 9.73
C THR A 130 -7.92 -23.19 9.20
N ASN A 131 -6.93 -24.06 9.44
CA ASN A 131 -7.00 -25.47 9.06
C ASN A 131 -8.17 -26.19 9.75
N TRP A 132 -8.39 -25.90 11.02
CA TRP A 132 -9.52 -26.41 11.79
C TRP A 132 -10.83 -25.88 11.21
N LEU A 133 -11.00 -24.56 11.13
CA LEU A 133 -12.21 -23.85 10.65
C LEU A 133 -12.69 -24.30 9.26
N HIS A 134 -11.74 -24.66 8.38
CA HIS A 134 -12.02 -25.02 6.99
C HIS A 134 -11.78 -26.49 6.67
N ASN A 135 -11.38 -27.31 7.65
CA ASN A 135 -11.01 -28.71 7.49
C ASN A 135 -9.98 -28.91 6.36
N LEU A 136 -8.88 -28.15 6.44
CA LEU A 136 -7.79 -28.16 5.46
C LEU A 136 -6.71 -29.17 5.87
N ASP A 137 -5.96 -29.61 4.86
CA ASP A 137 -4.81 -30.50 5.02
C ASP A 137 -3.52 -29.66 5.07
N LEU A 138 -2.87 -29.64 6.24
CA LEU A 138 -1.64 -28.88 6.47
C LEU A 138 -0.50 -29.37 5.57
N GLY A 139 -0.35 -30.68 5.39
CA GLY A 139 0.70 -31.27 4.56
C GLY A 139 0.54 -30.88 3.09
N ARG A 140 -0.71 -30.92 2.59
CA ARG A 140 -1.04 -30.43 1.24
C ARG A 140 -0.73 -28.93 1.08
N SER A 141 -1.12 -28.13 2.07
CA SER A 141 -0.88 -26.68 2.06
C SER A 141 0.63 -26.37 2.05
N LEU A 142 1.40 -27.11 2.84
CA LEU A 142 2.85 -26.97 2.93
C LEU A 142 3.55 -27.38 1.63
N LEU A 143 3.10 -28.47 0.99
CA LEU A 143 3.60 -28.91 -0.32
C LEU A 143 3.34 -27.88 -1.42
N LYS A 144 2.17 -27.24 -1.41
CA LYS A 144 1.88 -26.12 -2.33
C LYS A 144 2.88 -24.98 -2.13
N MET A 145 3.16 -24.59 -0.88
CA MET A 145 4.14 -23.53 -0.61
C MET A 145 5.55 -23.92 -1.06
N LYS A 146 5.96 -25.18 -0.82
CA LYS A 146 7.24 -25.73 -1.33
C LYS A 146 7.35 -25.58 -2.86
N ASN A 147 6.29 -25.90 -3.60
CA ASN A 147 6.27 -25.79 -5.06
C ASN A 147 6.34 -24.34 -5.55
N GLN A 148 5.90 -23.38 -4.75
CA GLN A 148 5.89 -21.95 -5.08
C GLN A 148 7.19 -21.22 -4.70
N VAL A 149 8.09 -21.83 -3.92
CA VAL A 149 9.30 -21.18 -3.39
C VAL A 149 10.13 -20.49 -4.47
N LYS A 150 10.38 -21.17 -5.60
CA LYS A 150 11.21 -20.64 -6.67
C LYS A 150 10.60 -19.39 -7.31
N GLU A 151 9.31 -19.43 -7.66
CA GLU A 151 8.62 -18.28 -8.25
C GLU A 151 8.47 -17.14 -7.23
N ALA A 152 8.18 -17.47 -5.97
CA ALA A 152 8.06 -16.47 -4.91
C ALA A 152 9.38 -15.76 -4.65
N ARG A 153 10.52 -16.47 -4.64
CA ARG A 153 11.86 -15.86 -4.52
C ARG A 153 12.16 -14.87 -5.65
N ASN A 154 11.74 -15.17 -6.88
CA ASN A 154 11.93 -14.28 -8.02
C ASN A 154 11.14 -12.97 -7.91
N SER A 155 10.18 -12.89 -6.98
CA SER A 155 9.41 -11.67 -6.72
C SER A 155 10.16 -10.68 -5.83
N TYR A 156 11.33 -11.05 -5.29
CA TYR A 156 12.11 -10.21 -4.38
C TYR A 156 13.48 -9.88 -4.96
N HIS A 157 13.92 -8.63 -4.79
CA HIS A 157 15.27 -8.22 -5.15
C HIS A 157 16.24 -8.57 -4.01
N LYS A 158 17.19 -9.48 -4.26
CA LYS A 158 18.26 -9.90 -3.32
C LYS A 158 17.75 -10.45 -1.97
N LEU A 159 17.33 -11.72 -1.98
CA LEU A 159 17.01 -12.47 -0.77
C LEU A 159 18.23 -13.23 -0.22
N ASP A 160 18.61 -12.95 1.03
CA ASP A 160 19.56 -13.76 1.80
C ASP A 160 18.84 -14.85 2.62
N VAL A 161 17.98 -15.63 1.95
CA VAL A 161 17.31 -16.78 2.57
C VAL A 161 17.88 -18.04 1.96
N SER A 162 18.73 -18.75 2.72
CA SER A 162 19.41 -19.94 2.21
C SER A 162 18.50 -21.19 2.18
N ASP A 163 17.52 -21.30 3.08
CA ASP A 163 16.69 -22.52 3.23
C ASP A 163 15.29 -22.40 2.63
N ASP A 164 14.99 -23.26 1.65
CA ASP A 164 13.69 -23.36 0.99
C ASP A 164 12.57 -23.80 1.94
N LYS A 165 12.86 -24.66 2.93
CA LYS A 165 11.85 -25.12 3.90
C LYS A 165 11.41 -23.97 4.79
N SER A 166 12.37 -23.23 5.37
CA SER A 166 12.10 -22.06 6.19
C SER A 166 11.42 -20.92 5.43
N PHE A 167 11.64 -20.81 4.12
CA PHE A 167 10.93 -19.86 3.25
C PHE A 167 9.50 -20.33 2.98
N ALA A 168 9.28 -21.60 2.64
CA ALA A 168 7.94 -22.17 2.44
C ALA A 168 7.08 -22.08 3.71
N GLU A 169 7.65 -22.33 4.89
CA GLU A 169 6.96 -22.14 6.18
C GLU A 169 6.52 -20.69 6.41
N MET A 170 7.36 -19.71 6.04
CA MET A 170 7.03 -18.29 6.12
C MET A 170 5.88 -17.94 5.16
N LEU A 171 5.96 -18.40 3.90
CA LEU A 171 4.88 -18.21 2.92
C LEU A 171 3.57 -18.81 3.42
N LEU A 172 3.59 -20.02 3.98
CA LEU A 172 2.41 -20.69 4.53
C LEU A 172 1.78 -19.87 5.67
N ARG A 173 2.60 -19.56 6.68
CA ARG A 173 2.15 -18.90 7.91
C ARG A 173 1.62 -17.50 7.64
N ASP A 174 2.36 -16.70 6.89
CA ASP A 174 2.01 -15.30 6.64
C ASP A 174 0.82 -15.21 5.66
N SER A 175 0.71 -16.14 4.70
CA SER A 175 -0.48 -16.23 3.83
C SER A 175 -1.74 -16.60 4.63
N TYR A 176 -1.67 -17.59 5.51
CA TYR A 176 -2.82 -17.95 6.36
C TYR A 176 -3.22 -16.81 7.31
N PHE A 177 -2.25 -16.08 7.86
CA PHE A 177 -2.54 -14.89 8.66
C PHE A 177 -3.30 -13.82 7.86
N ILE A 178 -2.84 -13.53 6.63
CA ILE A 178 -3.54 -12.59 5.74
C ILE A 178 -4.94 -13.10 5.42
N LEU A 179 -5.09 -14.37 5.00
CA LEU A 179 -6.37 -14.96 4.67
C LEU A 179 -7.36 -14.90 5.84
N PHE A 180 -6.91 -15.24 7.04
CA PHE A 180 -7.71 -15.12 8.24
C PHE A 180 -8.18 -13.69 8.46
N THR A 181 -7.26 -12.72 8.42
CA THR A 181 -7.55 -11.31 8.67
C THR A 181 -8.56 -10.73 7.66
N LEU A 182 -8.38 -11.08 6.38
CA LEU A 182 -9.24 -10.62 5.28
C LEU A 182 -10.65 -11.24 5.32
N THR A 183 -10.77 -12.49 5.75
CA THR A 183 -12.01 -13.26 5.56
C THR A 183 -12.83 -13.48 6.83
N ILE A 184 -12.20 -13.46 8.00
CA ILE A 184 -12.89 -13.72 9.26
C ILE A 184 -13.87 -12.58 9.58
N LYS A 185 -15.12 -12.97 9.86
CA LYS A 185 -16.17 -12.06 10.37
C LYS A 185 -16.59 -12.53 11.76
N LEU A 186 -16.77 -11.58 12.68
CA LEU A 186 -17.36 -11.83 13.98
C LEU A 186 -18.86 -11.58 13.92
N ARG A 187 -19.65 -12.52 14.44
CA ARG A 187 -21.04 -12.26 14.79
C ARG A 187 -21.15 -12.09 16.30
N LYS A 188 -21.52 -10.89 16.73
CA LYS A 188 -21.85 -10.61 18.13
C LYS A 188 -23.21 -11.22 18.46
N GLN A 189 -23.28 -12.09 19.46
CA GLN A 189 -24.53 -12.50 20.11
C GLN A 189 -24.58 -11.92 21.54
N LEU A 190 -25.74 -11.99 22.20
CA LEU A 190 -26.00 -11.32 23.49
C LEU A 190 -24.98 -11.66 24.60
N THR A 191 -24.34 -12.83 24.54
CA THR A 191 -23.44 -13.32 25.60
C THR A 191 -22.09 -13.85 25.11
N HIS A 192 -21.90 -14.05 23.80
CA HIS A 192 -20.68 -14.65 23.23
C HIS A 192 -20.41 -14.14 21.80
N TYR A 193 -19.16 -14.26 21.34
CA TYR A 193 -18.77 -14.01 19.95
C TYR A 193 -18.66 -15.32 19.17
N THR A 194 -19.26 -15.39 17.98
CA THR A 194 -19.10 -16.55 17.08
C THR A 194 -18.25 -16.16 15.88
N LEU A 195 -17.17 -16.91 15.64
CA LEU A 195 -16.38 -16.84 14.42
C LEU A 195 -17.22 -17.36 13.25
N MET A 196 -17.34 -16.58 12.18
CA MET A 196 -18.02 -16.99 10.96
C MET A 196 -17.00 -17.30 9.85
N PRO A 197 -16.60 -18.57 9.66
CA PRO A 197 -15.77 -18.96 8.53
C PRO A 197 -16.56 -18.85 7.21
N LEU A 198 -15.85 -18.70 6.08
CA LEU A 198 -16.44 -18.56 4.74
C LEU A 198 -17.40 -19.68 4.36
N THR A 199 -17.15 -20.91 4.83
CA THR A 199 -18.02 -22.05 4.59
C THR A 199 -18.29 -22.78 5.92
N PRO A 200 -19.54 -22.86 6.38
CA PRO A 200 -19.87 -23.59 7.60
C PRO A 200 -19.87 -25.09 7.29
N LYS A 201 -18.73 -25.75 7.44
CA LYS A 201 -18.62 -27.21 7.36
C LYS A 201 -18.37 -27.87 8.72
N PHE A 202 -18.64 -27.13 9.79
CA PHE A 202 -18.27 -27.58 11.13
C PHE A 202 -19.19 -28.68 11.65
N THR A 203 -18.64 -29.88 11.84
CA THR A 203 -19.29 -31.04 12.46
C THR A 203 -18.58 -31.52 13.74
N LYS A 204 -17.43 -30.92 14.11
CA LYS A 204 -16.70 -31.26 15.34
C LYS A 204 -16.79 -30.12 16.35
N GLU A 205 -17.06 -30.43 17.61
CA GLU A 205 -17.06 -29.41 18.66
C GLU A 205 -15.68 -28.72 18.75
N PRO A 206 -15.64 -27.38 18.96
CA PRO A 206 -14.40 -26.73 19.34
C PRO A 206 -13.83 -27.39 20.59
N PRO A 207 -12.49 -27.54 20.71
CA PRO A 207 -11.91 -27.91 21.98
C PRO A 207 -12.36 -26.89 23.03
N HIS A 208 -13.22 -27.32 23.96
CA HIS A 208 -13.93 -26.50 24.95
C HIS A 208 -13.02 -25.55 25.76
N LYS A 209 -11.71 -25.85 25.85
CA LYS A 209 -10.71 -25.04 26.55
C LYS A 209 -10.26 -23.78 25.80
N LEU A 210 -10.39 -23.73 24.48
CA LEU A 210 -9.91 -22.60 23.66
C LEU A 210 -10.79 -21.34 23.77
N PHE A 211 -12.02 -21.52 24.26
CA PHE A 211 -13.07 -20.50 24.31
C PHE A 211 -13.42 -20.11 25.76
N GLN A 212 -12.51 -20.23 26.73
CA GLN A 212 -12.75 -19.70 28.08
C GLN A 212 -11.65 -18.72 28.50
N ASP A 213 -10.37 -19.04 28.29
CA ASP A 213 -9.25 -18.18 28.74
C ASP A 213 -8.45 -17.51 27.60
N ASP A 214 -8.38 -18.13 26.42
CA ASP A 214 -7.56 -17.67 25.27
C ASP A 214 -8.29 -16.71 24.30
N HIS A 215 -9.53 -16.34 24.62
CA HIS A 215 -10.35 -15.42 23.84
C HIS A 215 -9.67 -14.07 23.55
N SER A 216 -8.84 -13.59 24.47
CA SER A 216 -8.28 -12.23 24.44
C SER A 216 -7.41 -12.00 23.20
N LYS A 217 -6.47 -12.90 22.88
CA LYS A 217 -5.50 -12.70 21.78
C LYS A 217 -6.11 -12.78 20.39
N PHE A 218 -7.00 -13.74 20.13
CA PHE A 218 -7.68 -13.85 18.83
C PHE A 218 -8.66 -12.70 18.61
N LEU A 219 -9.44 -12.36 19.64
CA LEU A 219 -10.30 -11.18 19.57
C LEU A 219 -9.46 -9.92 19.38
N ASN A 220 -8.25 -9.84 19.95
CA ASN A 220 -7.33 -8.73 19.70
C ASN A 220 -6.98 -8.61 18.20
N ILE A 221 -6.63 -9.70 17.53
CA ILE A 221 -6.32 -9.67 16.07
C ILE A 221 -7.55 -9.22 15.28
N ILE A 222 -8.74 -9.73 15.63
CA ILE A 222 -9.96 -9.44 14.87
C ILE A 222 -10.51 -8.05 15.17
N CYS A 223 -10.33 -7.54 16.39
CA CYS A 223 -10.80 -6.21 16.82
C CYS A 223 -9.85 -5.08 16.41
N ASN A 224 -8.56 -5.35 16.18
CA ASN A 224 -7.58 -4.32 15.77
C ASN A 224 -7.21 -4.41 14.29
N LYS A 225 -8.17 -4.72 13.42
CA LYS A 225 -7.97 -4.74 11.96
C LYS A 225 -7.47 -3.39 11.44
N ASP A 226 -7.93 -2.29 12.02
CA ASP A 226 -7.53 -0.93 11.63
C ASP A 226 -6.05 -0.66 11.90
N GLU A 227 -5.44 -1.31 12.89
CA GLU A 227 -4.01 -1.19 13.19
C GLU A 227 -3.16 -2.18 12.37
N ILE A 228 -3.73 -3.33 11.99
CA ILE A 228 -3.07 -4.32 11.12
C ILE A 228 -3.01 -3.83 9.67
N ALA A 229 -4.06 -3.14 9.20
CA ALA A 229 -4.21 -2.77 7.80
C ALA A 229 -3.04 -1.92 7.25
N PRO A 230 -2.53 -0.88 7.95
CA PRO A 230 -1.36 -0.13 7.49
C PRO A 230 -0.11 -0.99 7.30
N ASP A 231 0.16 -1.92 8.21
CA ASP A 231 1.32 -2.82 8.12
C ASP A 231 1.24 -3.76 6.91
N LEU A 232 0.03 -4.20 6.53
CA LEU A 232 -0.19 -4.99 5.31
C LEU A 232 0.00 -4.19 4.02
N LEU A 233 0.18 -2.86 4.11
CA LEU A 233 0.41 -1.94 2.99
C LEU A 233 1.82 -1.34 3.00
N ILE A 234 2.73 -1.84 3.84
CA ILE A 234 4.16 -1.48 3.80
C ILE A 234 4.83 -2.22 2.63
N PHE A 235 5.62 -1.51 1.81
CA PHE A 235 6.22 -2.01 0.57
C PHE A 235 7.12 -3.24 0.79
N ASP A 236 7.99 -3.20 1.79
CA ASP A 236 8.89 -4.31 2.14
C ASP A 236 8.26 -5.35 3.08
N ASN A 237 6.99 -5.17 3.46
CA ASN A 237 6.22 -6.09 4.31
C ASN A 237 5.19 -6.88 3.49
N GLN A 238 5.61 -7.44 2.36
CA GLN A 238 4.73 -8.08 1.39
C GLN A 238 5.11 -9.54 1.10
N ILE A 239 4.09 -10.31 0.71
CA ILE A 239 4.25 -11.60 0.02
C ILE A 239 3.57 -11.55 -1.34
N PRO A 240 4.03 -12.32 -2.35
CA PRO A 240 3.44 -12.30 -3.67
C PRO A 240 1.98 -12.74 -3.63
N PHE A 241 1.10 -12.01 -4.31
CA PHE A 241 -0.35 -12.22 -4.25
C PHE A 241 -0.75 -13.64 -4.68
N PHE A 242 -0.07 -14.19 -5.70
CA PHE A 242 -0.34 -15.54 -6.20
C PHE A 242 -0.13 -16.65 -5.16
N VAL A 243 0.74 -16.43 -4.17
CA VAL A 243 0.97 -17.37 -3.06
C VAL A 243 -0.27 -17.42 -2.17
N ILE A 244 -0.85 -16.26 -1.86
CA ILE A 244 -2.07 -16.13 -1.08
C ILE A 244 -3.25 -16.75 -1.85
N GLU A 245 -3.34 -16.48 -3.16
CA GLU A 245 -4.37 -17.06 -4.04
C GLU A 245 -4.32 -18.59 -4.06
N GLU A 246 -3.13 -19.19 -4.04
CA GLU A 246 -2.96 -20.64 -4.09
C GLU A 246 -3.55 -21.36 -2.87
N LEU A 247 -3.43 -20.76 -1.68
CA LEU A 247 -4.09 -21.24 -0.47
C LEU A 247 -5.58 -20.85 -0.44
N PHE A 248 -5.94 -19.67 -0.94
CA PHE A 248 -7.33 -19.21 -0.97
C PHE A 248 -8.27 -20.16 -1.75
N LYS A 249 -7.76 -20.80 -2.82
CA LYS A 249 -8.50 -21.82 -3.60
C LYS A 249 -9.09 -22.92 -2.71
N GLU A 250 -8.46 -23.25 -1.60
CA GLU A 250 -8.92 -24.30 -0.68
C GLU A 250 -10.12 -23.89 0.16
N LEU A 251 -10.31 -22.58 0.36
CA LEU A 251 -11.43 -22.04 1.14
C LEU A 251 -12.78 -22.11 0.38
N LYS A 252 -12.75 -22.46 -0.92
CA LYS A 252 -13.93 -22.68 -1.79
C LYS A 252 -14.93 -21.52 -1.75
N SER A 253 -14.43 -20.30 -1.63
CA SER A 253 -15.23 -19.08 -1.67
C SER A 253 -15.81 -18.85 -3.07
N LYS A 254 -17.05 -18.36 -3.14
CA LYS A 254 -17.65 -17.85 -4.39
C LYS A 254 -17.14 -16.46 -4.76
N LYS A 255 -16.74 -15.69 -3.75
CA LYS A 255 -16.22 -14.33 -3.89
C LYS A 255 -14.70 -14.38 -4.06
N PRO A 256 -14.11 -13.66 -5.03
CA PRO A 256 -12.67 -13.71 -5.28
C PRO A 256 -11.87 -13.01 -4.15
N LEU A 257 -10.60 -13.40 -3.98
CA LEU A 257 -9.74 -12.91 -2.91
C LEU A 257 -9.59 -11.38 -2.92
N HIS A 258 -9.42 -10.79 -4.10
CA HIS A 258 -9.20 -9.35 -4.21
C HIS A 258 -10.37 -8.54 -3.65
N GLU A 259 -11.61 -9.01 -3.80
CA GLU A 259 -12.76 -8.31 -3.21
C GLU A 259 -12.82 -8.43 -1.68
N TYR A 260 -12.22 -9.46 -1.05
CA TYR A 260 -12.05 -9.48 0.41
C TYR A 260 -10.99 -8.49 0.85
N ALA A 261 -9.88 -8.40 0.12
CA ALA A 261 -8.84 -7.39 0.37
C ALA A 261 -9.39 -5.97 0.25
N LEU A 262 -10.19 -5.67 -0.78
CA LEU A 262 -10.79 -4.35 -0.97
C LEU A 262 -11.79 -3.99 0.13
N GLU A 263 -12.63 -4.92 0.58
CA GLU A 263 -13.51 -4.70 1.74
C GLU A 263 -12.69 -4.43 3.01
N PHE A 264 -11.60 -5.17 3.21
CA PHE A 264 -10.74 -4.98 4.38
C PHE A 264 -10.07 -3.60 4.40
N PHE A 265 -9.69 -3.06 3.23
CA PHE A 265 -9.06 -1.75 3.10
C PHE A 265 -10.06 -0.62 2.77
N GLU A 266 -11.37 -0.84 2.90
CA GLU A 266 -12.38 0.15 2.49
C GLU A 266 -12.27 1.45 3.27
N THR A 267 -11.97 1.35 4.57
CA THR A 267 -11.82 2.48 5.50
C THR A 267 -10.48 3.19 5.39
N ILE A 268 -9.47 2.55 4.77
CA ILE A 268 -8.14 3.13 4.59
C ILE A 268 -8.17 4.21 3.50
N HIS A 269 -7.57 5.35 3.81
CA HIS A 269 -7.46 6.51 2.93
C HIS A 269 -6.09 6.51 2.22
N PRO A 270 -6.01 6.94 0.94
CA PRO A 270 -7.05 7.55 0.08
C PRO A 270 -8.24 6.62 -0.20
N ARG A 271 -9.47 7.12 -0.38
CA ARG A 271 -10.66 6.26 -0.60
C ARG A 271 -10.57 5.50 -1.93
N SER A 272 -11.33 4.42 -2.06
CA SER A 272 -11.35 3.66 -3.31
C SER A 272 -11.89 4.53 -4.45
N ALA A 273 -11.16 4.55 -5.56
CA ALA A 273 -11.73 4.90 -6.85
C ALA A 273 -12.86 3.90 -7.09
N ARG A 274 -14.11 4.36 -7.09
CA ARG A 274 -15.26 3.54 -7.46
C ARG A 274 -15.16 3.22 -8.94
N HIS A 275 -14.28 2.28 -9.30
CA HIS A 275 -14.22 1.73 -10.63
C HIS A 275 -15.55 1.05 -10.90
N PHE A 276 -16.12 1.28 -12.08
CA PHE A 276 -16.92 0.24 -12.69
C PHE A 276 -15.92 -0.89 -12.97
N ILE A 277 -15.75 -1.79 -11.99
CA ILE A 277 -14.95 -3.01 -12.15
C ILE A 277 -15.46 -3.62 -13.45
N ASP A 278 -14.62 -3.68 -14.48
CA ASP A 278 -14.92 -4.59 -15.58
C ASP A 278 -14.84 -5.99 -14.96
N LYS A 279 -16.01 -6.50 -14.56
CA LYS A 279 -16.17 -7.73 -13.77
C LYS A 279 -15.57 -8.96 -14.46
N ASN A 280 -15.10 -8.80 -15.70
CA ASN A 280 -14.72 -9.88 -16.57
C ASN A 280 -13.23 -10.25 -16.49
N SER A 281 -12.31 -9.39 -16.01
CA SER A 281 -10.89 -9.74 -15.76
C SER A 281 -10.13 -8.63 -14.99
N PRO A 282 -9.98 -8.69 -13.65
CA PRO A 282 -9.04 -7.81 -12.95
C PRO A 282 -7.59 -8.10 -13.38
N PRO A 283 -6.67 -7.11 -13.30
CA PRO A 283 -5.26 -7.35 -13.62
C PRO A 283 -4.62 -8.32 -12.62
N LYS A 284 -3.51 -8.96 -13.03
CA LYS A 284 -2.69 -9.74 -12.10
C LYS A 284 -2.03 -8.78 -11.10
N PHE A 285 -2.28 -9.00 -9.81
CA PHE A 285 -1.68 -8.23 -8.73
C PHE A 285 -0.35 -8.84 -8.29
N LEU A 286 0.62 -8.00 -7.96
CA LEU A 286 1.92 -8.40 -7.45
C LEU A 286 1.83 -8.78 -5.96
N HIS A 287 1.15 -7.96 -5.16
CA HIS A 287 0.96 -8.11 -3.71
C HIS A 287 -0.20 -7.21 -3.23
N LEU A 288 -0.48 -7.15 -1.92
CA LEU A 288 -1.63 -6.40 -1.38
C LEU A 288 -1.52 -4.89 -1.61
N LEU A 289 -0.34 -4.30 -1.45
CA LEU A 289 -0.13 -2.87 -1.73
C LEU A 289 -0.39 -2.51 -3.21
N ASP A 290 -0.06 -3.38 -4.16
CA ASP A 290 -0.37 -3.17 -5.59
C ASP A 290 -1.88 -3.24 -5.87
N LEU A 291 -2.58 -4.20 -5.26
CA LEU A 291 -4.04 -4.25 -5.29
C LEU A 291 -4.67 -2.99 -4.68
N PHE A 292 -4.12 -2.52 -3.57
CA PHE A 292 -4.57 -1.28 -2.94
C PHE A 292 -4.33 -0.10 -3.89
N HIS A 293 -3.13 0.07 -4.44
CA HIS A 293 -2.79 1.09 -5.44
C HIS A 293 -3.78 1.10 -6.61
N TRP A 294 -4.01 -0.06 -7.25
CA TRP A 294 -4.99 -0.23 -8.33
C TRP A 294 -6.37 0.33 -7.98
N SER A 295 -6.82 0.07 -6.75
CA SER A 295 -8.12 0.52 -6.28
C SER A 295 -8.21 2.02 -6.00
N ARG A 296 -7.09 2.75 -5.94
CA ARG A 296 -7.04 4.19 -5.62
C ARG A 296 -6.74 5.07 -6.83
N VAL A 297 -6.04 4.56 -7.84
CA VAL A 297 -5.67 5.32 -9.05
C VAL A 297 -6.74 5.22 -10.15
N PRO A 298 -6.81 6.16 -11.11
CA PRO A 298 -7.66 6.03 -12.29
C PRO A 298 -7.33 4.79 -13.12
N GLN A 299 -8.34 4.16 -13.72
CA GLN A 299 -8.17 2.93 -14.49
C GLN A 299 -7.22 3.13 -15.69
N ASP A 300 -7.34 4.26 -16.38
CA ASP A 300 -6.51 4.68 -17.51
C ASP A 300 -5.07 5.05 -17.13
N LYS A 301 -4.79 5.20 -15.83
CA LYS A 301 -3.47 5.58 -15.30
C LYS A 301 -2.82 4.50 -14.44
N TYR A 302 -3.46 3.33 -14.31
CA TYR A 302 -2.90 2.23 -13.51
C TYR A 302 -1.70 1.57 -14.18
N ILE A 303 -1.74 1.39 -15.50
CA ILE A 303 -0.65 0.81 -16.27
C ILE A 303 0.10 1.94 -16.97
N GLU A 304 1.42 1.96 -16.79
CA GLU A 304 2.28 2.86 -17.54
C GLU A 304 2.69 2.18 -18.85
N LEU A 305 2.13 2.65 -19.97
CA LEU A 305 2.65 2.29 -21.28
C LEU A 305 3.98 3.02 -21.44
N ILE A 306 5.09 2.28 -21.42
CA ILE A 306 6.42 2.80 -21.76
C ILE A 306 6.43 3.17 -23.24
N ILE A 307 5.86 4.33 -23.56
CA ILE A 307 6.02 4.96 -24.86
C ILE A 307 7.25 5.83 -24.70
N SER A 308 8.34 5.43 -25.34
CA SER A 308 9.59 6.18 -25.43
C SER A 308 9.31 7.66 -25.72
N SER A 309 9.40 8.50 -24.69
CA SER A 309 9.28 9.95 -24.84
C SER A 309 10.59 10.50 -25.37
N SER A 310 10.50 11.48 -26.27
CA SER A 310 11.67 12.18 -26.81
C SER A 310 12.36 13.04 -25.73
N PRO A 311 13.65 13.42 -25.90
CA PRO A 311 14.48 14.01 -24.85
C PRO A 311 14.18 15.48 -24.47
N GLN A 312 12.95 15.97 -24.60
CA GLN A 312 12.64 17.42 -24.49
C GLN A 312 11.56 17.78 -23.46
N GLU A 313 11.30 16.93 -22.46
CA GLU A 313 10.44 17.31 -21.34
C GLU A 313 11.32 17.84 -20.20
N LEU A 314 11.20 19.15 -19.91
CA LEU A 314 11.83 19.87 -18.79
C LEU A 314 11.76 19.04 -17.50
N ASP A 315 12.76 19.14 -16.62
CA ASP A 315 12.67 18.55 -15.28
C ASP A 315 11.46 19.14 -14.51
N VAL A 316 10.51 18.31 -14.07
CA VAL A 316 9.37 18.75 -13.22
C VAL A 316 9.89 19.31 -11.90
N LEU A 317 11.08 18.91 -11.48
CA LEU A 317 11.62 19.37 -10.22
C LEU A 317 12.01 20.86 -10.26
N ASP A 318 12.47 21.36 -11.41
CA ASP A 318 12.62 22.80 -11.66
C ASP A 318 11.26 23.53 -11.75
N TRP A 319 10.19 22.79 -12.02
CA TRP A 319 8.82 23.31 -12.13
C TRP A 319 8.15 23.51 -10.76
N VAL A 320 8.38 22.63 -9.77
CA VAL A 320 7.73 22.75 -8.45
C VAL A 320 7.95 24.11 -7.79
N PRO A 321 9.19 24.67 -7.72
CA PRO A 321 9.45 26.01 -7.18
C PRO A 321 8.73 27.13 -7.95
N GLN A 322 8.53 26.96 -9.25
CA GLN A 322 7.94 27.97 -10.15
C GLN A 322 6.41 27.91 -10.23
N THR A 323 5.80 26.94 -9.57
CA THR A 323 4.35 26.77 -9.58
C THR A 323 3.69 27.66 -8.53
N PRO A 324 2.64 28.40 -8.91
CA PRO A 324 1.90 29.20 -7.95
C PRO A 324 1.21 28.32 -6.90
N ASN A 325 1.25 28.76 -5.64
CA ASN A 325 0.53 28.09 -4.54
C ASN A 325 -0.99 28.31 -4.64
N ALA A 326 -1.76 27.68 -3.74
CA ALA A 326 -3.21 27.73 -3.80
C ALA A 326 -3.75 29.18 -3.69
N MET A 327 -3.17 30.02 -2.84
CA MET A 327 -3.56 31.42 -2.70
C MET A 327 -3.23 32.26 -3.94
N GLU A 328 -2.04 32.12 -4.52
CA GLU A 328 -1.65 32.79 -5.77
C GLU A 328 -2.53 32.35 -6.95
N LEU A 329 -2.92 31.08 -6.98
CA LEU A 329 -3.86 30.58 -7.97
C LEU A 329 -5.24 31.19 -7.81
N ARG A 330 -5.73 31.31 -6.57
CA ARG A 330 -7.00 31.99 -6.26
C ARG A 330 -6.99 33.44 -6.75
N GLU A 331 -5.88 34.15 -6.60
CA GLU A 331 -5.70 35.53 -7.11
C GLU A 331 -5.66 35.62 -8.65
N SER A 332 -5.42 34.51 -9.34
CA SER A 332 -5.43 34.42 -10.80
C SER A 332 -6.72 33.80 -11.38
N ALA A 333 -7.86 34.00 -10.71
CA ALA A 333 -9.18 33.49 -11.12
C ALA A 333 -9.30 31.96 -11.17
N THR A 334 -8.54 31.25 -10.34
CA THR A 334 -8.70 29.81 -10.13
C THR A 334 -9.62 29.53 -8.94
N VAL A 335 -10.57 28.61 -9.12
CA VAL A 335 -11.46 28.13 -8.06
C VAL A 335 -11.11 26.68 -7.74
N PHE A 336 -10.94 26.39 -6.46
CA PHE A 336 -10.77 25.03 -5.96
C PHE A 336 -12.13 24.44 -5.65
N GLU A 337 -12.43 23.27 -6.22
CA GLU A 337 -13.67 22.54 -5.91
C GLU A 337 -13.33 21.08 -5.59
N LYS A 338 -14.05 20.53 -4.61
CA LYS A 338 -14.01 19.12 -4.26
C LYS A 338 -14.54 18.28 -5.42
N LYS A 339 -13.77 17.30 -5.85
CA LYS A 339 -14.19 16.31 -6.84
C LYS A 339 -15.02 15.22 -6.15
N THR A 340 -16.29 15.10 -6.54
CA THR A 340 -17.26 14.18 -5.91
C THR A 340 -17.36 12.81 -6.61
N SER A 341 -16.66 12.62 -7.73
CA SER A 341 -16.70 11.40 -8.54
C SER A 341 -15.34 11.08 -9.15
N GLY A 342 -15.00 9.80 -9.25
CA GLY A 342 -13.74 9.32 -9.82
C GLY A 342 -12.73 8.87 -8.76
N SER A 343 -11.48 8.72 -9.18
CA SER A 343 -10.36 8.30 -8.33
C SER A 343 -9.96 9.38 -7.32
N THR A 344 -9.47 8.96 -6.15
CA THR A 344 -9.03 9.84 -5.07
C THR A 344 -7.65 10.45 -5.25
N LEU A 345 -6.92 10.04 -6.28
CA LEU A 345 -5.62 10.59 -6.63
C LEU A 345 -5.65 11.39 -7.95
N ASP A 346 -6.84 11.53 -8.55
CA ASP A 346 -6.98 12.17 -9.85
C ASP A 346 -7.37 13.65 -9.74
N ILE A 347 -6.37 14.50 -9.93
CA ILE A 347 -6.50 15.95 -9.98
C ILE A 347 -6.71 16.40 -11.42
N THR A 348 -7.66 17.31 -11.65
CA THR A 348 -7.87 17.90 -12.98
C THR A 348 -7.93 19.42 -12.95
N PHE A 349 -7.47 20.03 -14.04
CA PHE A 349 -7.49 21.48 -14.21
C PHE A 349 -8.14 21.83 -15.55
N HIS A 350 -9.28 22.54 -15.52
CA HIS A 350 -10.05 22.79 -16.72
C HIS A 350 -10.80 24.14 -16.68
N ARG A 351 -11.37 24.53 -17.82
CA ARG A 351 -12.16 25.77 -17.94
C ARG A 351 -13.55 25.58 -17.38
N ARG A 352 -14.08 26.56 -16.65
CA ARG A 352 -15.48 26.54 -16.21
C ARG A 352 -16.41 26.73 -17.42
N ARG A 353 -17.39 25.83 -17.57
CA ARG A 353 -18.26 25.73 -18.77
C ARG A 353 -18.92 27.07 -19.19
N PHE A 354 -19.36 27.86 -18.21
CA PHE A 354 -20.08 29.13 -18.43
C PHE A 354 -19.26 30.39 -18.11
N LYS A 355 -18.01 30.26 -17.63
CA LYS A 355 -17.14 31.39 -17.28
C LYS A 355 -15.72 31.11 -17.76
N ARG A 356 -15.45 31.40 -19.04
CA ARG A 356 -14.19 31.03 -19.72
C ARG A 356 -12.92 31.57 -19.06
N ILE A 357 -13.03 32.68 -18.31
CA ILE A 357 -11.92 33.30 -17.59
C ILE A 357 -11.58 32.52 -16.31
N ILE A 358 -12.57 31.85 -15.70
CA ILE A 358 -12.38 31.09 -14.46
C ILE A 358 -11.90 29.69 -14.79
N ARG A 359 -10.77 29.29 -14.19
CA ARG A 359 -10.32 27.90 -14.17
C ARG A 359 -10.78 27.22 -12.90
N VAL A 360 -11.05 25.93 -13.02
CA VAL A 360 -11.42 25.08 -11.90
C VAL A 360 -10.34 24.04 -11.70
N PHE A 361 -9.84 24.00 -10.47
CA PHE A 361 -8.91 22.99 -9.98
C PHE A 361 -9.72 21.98 -9.17
N HIS A 362 -10.02 20.83 -9.78
CA HIS A 362 -10.76 19.75 -9.14
C HIS A 362 -9.80 18.83 -8.43
N ILE A 363 -9.91 18.80 -7.10
CA ILE A 363 -9.08 17.98 -6.23
C ILE A 363 -10.00 17.02 -5.47
N PRO A 364 -9.69 15.71 -5.43
CA PRO A 364 -10.42 14.78 -4.59
C PRO A 364 -10.39 15.18 -3.12
N GLU A 365 -11.45 14.85 -2.39
CA GLU A 365 -11.44 15.00 -0.93
C GLU A 365 -10.40 14.07 -0.31
N LEU A 366 -9.53 14.67 0.49
CA LEU A 366 -8.44 14.01 1.15
C LEU A 366 -8.61 14.08 2.66
N HIS A 367 -8.78 12.91 3.27
CA HIS A 367 -8.70 12.76 4.71
C HIS A 367 -7.28 12.32 5.08
N ILE A 368 -6.63 13.13 5.91
CA ILE A 368 -5.33 12.84 6.51
C ILE A 368 -5.57 12.38 7.94
N LEU A 369 -5.13 11.15 8.20
CA LEU A 369 -5.22 10.41 9.45
C LEU A 369 -3.81 10.03 9.89
N ASP A 370 -3.66 9.47 11.09
CA ASP A 370 -2.35 9.15 11.68
C ASP A 370 -1.51 8.22 10.79
N TYR A 371 -2.15 7.25 10.13
CA TYR A 371 -1.48 6.33 9.21
C TYR A 371 -1.20 6.92 7.82
N SER A 372 -1.74 8.09 7.46
CA SER A 372 -1.70 8.59 6.08
C SER A 372 -0.27 8.83 5.60
N SER A 373 0.63 9.32 6.45
CA SER A 373 2.05 9.48 6.10
C SER A 373 2.68 8.17 5.63
N LEU A 374 2.41 7.08 6.36
CA LEU A 374 2.93 5.74 6.06
C LEU A 374 2.34 5.22 4.74
N ILE A 375 1.03 5.34 4.54
CA ILE A 375 0.37 4.86 3.32
C ILE A 375 0.88 5.60 2.09
N PHE A 376 0.95 6.93 2.12
CA PHE A 376 1.47 7.71 0.99
C PHE A 376 2.93 7.41 0.70
N TYR A 377 3.77 7.28 1.74
CA TYR A 377 5.17 6.90 1.59
C TYR A 377 5.31 5.56 0.85
N ASN A 378 4.62 4.52 1.33
CA ASN A 378 4.74 3.18 0.76
C ASN A 378 4.17 3.08 -0.67
N LEU A 379 3.10 3.83 -0.98
CA LEU A 379 2.62 3.97 -2.35
C LEU A 379 3.64 4.63 -3.29
N ILE A 380 4.31 5.70 -2.85
CA ILE A 380 5.35 6.37 -3.64
C ILE A 380 6.55 5.45 -3.86
N VAL A 381 7.02 4.78 -2.81
CA VAL A 381 8.11 3.80 -2.91
C VAL A 381 7.74 2.68 -3.88
N PHE A 382 6.51 2.18 -3.82
CA PHE A 382 6.00 1.19 -4.77
C PHE A 382 6.01 1.70 -6.22
N GLU A 383 5.51 2.91 -6.47
CA GLU A 383 5.50 3.51 -7.82
C GLU A 383 6.91 3.74 -8.37
N ILE A 384 7.87 4.14 -7.53
CA ILE A 384 9.28 4.32 -7.91
C ILE A 384 9.91 3.00 -8.38
N HIS A 385 9.65 1.90 -7.66
CA HIS A 385 10.27 0.61 -7.94
C HIS A 385 9.49 -0.23 -8.96
N SER A 386 8.30 0.21 -9.36
CA SER A 386 7.49 -0.48 -10.36
C SER A 386 7.79 0.03 -11.77
N SER A 387 8.10 -0.90 -12.67
CA SER A 387 8.32 -0.60 -14.09
C SER A 387 7.05 -0.63 -14.93
N THR A 388 5.93 -1.10 -14.36
CA THR A 388 4.68 -1.36 -15.11
C THR A 388 3.47 -0.60 -14.58
N ARG A 389 3.52 -0.12 -13.33
CA ARG A 389 2.42 0.63 -12.71
C ARG A 389 2.64 2.13 -12.87
N GLY A 390 1.56 2.87 -13.05
CA GLY A 390 1.60 4.32 -13.21
C GLY A 390 1.92 5.08 -11.92
N ARG A 391 2.49 6.26 -12.10
CA ARG A 391 3.08 7.13 -11.06
C ARG A 391 2.08 8.17 -10.51
N CYS A 392 0.86 7.75 -10.22
CA CYS A 392 -0.24 8.64 -9.85
C CYS A 392 -0.05 9.28 -8.47
N THR A 393 0.43 8.52 -7.48
CA THR A 393 0.68 9.00 -6.12
C THR A 393 1.85 9.96 -6.08
N MET A 394 2.89 9.71 -6.90
CA MET A 394 4.00 10.64 -7.14
C MET A 394 3.50 11.95 -7.74
N ALA A 395 2.71 11.90 -8.81
CA ALA A 395 2.15 13.11 -9.42
C ALA A 395 1.24 13.88 -8.45
N PHE A 396 0.46 13.16 -7.65
CA PHE A 396 -0.39 13.73 -6.63
C PHE A 396 0.44 14.43 -5.54
N SER A 397 1.50 13.81 -5.02
CA SER A 397 2.35 14.42 -3.97
C SER A 397 3.00 15.70 -4.46
N VAL A 398 3.52 15.71 -5.69
CA VAL A 398 4.11 16.89 -6.34
C VAL A 398 3.10 18.03 -6.50
N LEU A 399 1.88 17.72 -6.98
CA LEU A 399 0.81 18.73 -7.11
C LEU A 399 0.41 19.27 -5.75
N MET A 400 0.18 18.42 -4.75
CA MET A 400 -0.19 18.86 -3.41
C MET A 400 0.91 19.72 -2.77
N ARG A 401 2.19 19.37 -2.97
CA ARG A 401 3.33 20.19 -2.53
C ARG A 401 3.36 21.56 -3.21
N SER A 402 3.03 21.62 -4.48
CA SER A 402 2.98 22.89 -5.22
C SER A 402 1.89 23.81 -4.68
N LEU A 403 0.73 23.25 -4.31
CA LEU A 403 -0.43 23.97 -3.79
C LEU A 403 -0.25 24.41 -2.33
N LEU A 404 0.35 23.56 -1.50
CA LEU A 404 0.49 23.76 -0.06
C LEU A 404 1.88 24.28 0.29
N ARG A 405 2.05 25.61 0.33
CA ARG A 405 3.31 26.26 0.72
C ARG A 405 3.21 27.03 2.03
N ARG A 406 2.03 27.56 2.34
CA ARG A 406 1.75 28.35 3.53
C ARG A 406 0.48 27.85 4.22
N GLU A 407 0.29 28.20 5.48
CA GLU A 407 -0.90 27.78 6.23
C GLU A 407 -2.20 28.33 5.63
N GLU A 408 -2.16 29.48 4.95
CA GLU A 408 -3.31 30.04 4.24
C GLU A 408 -3.77 29.15 3.07
N ASP A 409 -2.83 28.46 2.42
CA ASP A 409 -3.15 27.50 1.35
C ASP A 409 -3.91 26.30 1.92
N VAL A 410 -3.45 25.79 3.06
CA VAL A 410 -4.11 24.69 3.79
C VAL A 410 -5.52 25.10 4.20
N LYS A 411 -5.67 26.28 4.83
CA LYS A 411 -6.97 26.82 5.25
C LYS A 411 -7.91 27.01 4.06
N LEU A 412 -7.40 27.44 2.91
CA LEU A 412 -8.21 27.55 1.69
C LEU A 412 -8.76 26.19 1.26
N LEU A 413 -7.92 25.15 1.21
CA LEU A 413 -8.38 23.81 0.82
C LEU A 413 -9.31 23.17 1.87
N GLN A 414 -9.07 23.41 3.17
CA GLN A 414 -9.97 23.01 4.25
C GLN A 414 -11.34 23.68 4.14
N GLN A 415 -11.40 25.00 3.91
CA GLN A 415 -12.65 25.74 3.70
C GLN A 415 -13.44 25.23 2.48
N ARG A 416 -12.76 24.67 1.48
CA ARG A 416 -13.38 24.05 0.30
C ARG A 416 -13.78 22.60 0.51
N GLY A 417 -13.54 22.04 1.70
CA GLY A 417 -13.79 20.63 2.01
C GLY A 417 -12.92 19.66 1.21
N ILE A 418 -11.80 20.14 0.67
CA ILE A 418 -10.86 19.33 -0.11
C ILE A 418 -9.88 18.61 0.82
N LEU A 419 -9.40 19.29 1.86
CA LEU A 419 -8.44 18.73 2.80
C LEU A 419 -9.07 18.67 4.19
N VAL A 420 -9.11 17.48 4.78
CA VAL A 420 -9.61 17.24 6.13
C VAL A 420 -8.50 16.54 6.90
N SER A 421 -8.10 17.09 8.04
CA SER A 421 -7.08 16.51 8.92
C SER A 421 -7.65 16.41 10.33
N SER A 422 -7.56 15.23 10.94
CA SER A 422 -7.99 15.02 12.33
C SER A 422 -6.87 15.21 13.35
N SER A 423 -5.61 15.04 12.93
CA SER A 423 -4.47 14.94 13.85
C SER A 423 -3.26 15.82 13.50
N MET A 424 -3.17 16.31 12.27
CA MET A 424 -2.05 17.17 11.84
C MET A 424 -2.45 18.64 11.79
N THR A 425 -1.58 19.49 12.32
CA THR A 425 -1.63 20.95 12.16
C THR A 425 -1.40 21.37 10.70
N ASP A 426 -1.79 22.60 10.35
CA ASP A 426 -1.59 23.14 9.00
C ASP A 426 -0.11 23.09 8.57
N ARG A 427 0.81 23.39 9.50
CA ARG A 427 2.25 23.27 9.26
C ARG A 427 2.71 21.83 9.03
N GLN A 428 2.23 20.88 9.83
CA GLN A 428 2.57 19.46 9.64
C GLN A 428 2.07 18.92 8.29
N LEU A 429 0.92 19.41 7.80
CA LEU A 429 0.40 19.04 6.46
C LEU A 429 1.30 19.56 5.34
N ILE A 430 1.79 20.79 5.45
CA ILE A 430 2.75 21.36 4.50
C ILE A 430 4.04 20.53 4.52
N ASP A 431 4.56 20.23 5.71
CA ASP A 431 5.78 19.45 5.89
C ASP A 431 5.62 18.02 5.36
N LEU A 432 4.43 17.40 5.53
CA LEU A 432 4.14 16.07 4.99
C LEU A 432 4.26 16.04 3.47
N PHE A 433 3.55 16.91 2.74
CA PHE A 433 3.64 16.93 1.28
C PHE A 433 5.00 17.38 0.77
N ALA A 434 5.72 18.21 1.53
CA ALA A 434 7.11 18.53 1.25
C ALA A 434 8.02 17.30 1.32
N ARG A 435 7.89 16.48 2.36
CA ARG A 435 8.63 15.21 2.48
C ARG A 435 8.26 14.24 1.37
N LEU A 436 6.97 14.02 1.11
CA LEU A 436 6.51 13.08 0.09
C LEU A 436 6.95 13.49 -1.32
N SER A 437 6.93 14.79 -1.65
CA SER A 437 7.41 15.29 -2.94
C SER A 437 8.93 15.21 -3.08
N ARG A 438 9.68 15.17 -1.98
CA ARG A 438 11.15 14.99 -2.03
C ARG A 438 11.53 13.55 -2.43
N LEU A 439 10.72 12.56 -2.06
CA LEU A 439 10.94 11.16 -2.46
C LEU A 439 10.89 10.97 -3.98
N THR A 440 10.18 11.86 -4.68
CA THR A 440 10.00 11.77 -6.13
C THR A 440 11.12 12.48 -6.90
N GLU A 441 12.08 13.10 -6.21
CA GLU A 441 13.22 13.76 -6.84
C GLU A 441 14.03 12.76 -7.67
N ASN A 442 14.51 13.18 -8.84
CA ASN A 442 15.29 12.37 -9.78
C ASN A 442 14.53 11.20 -10.43
N HIS A 443 13.19 11.15 -10.31
CA HIS A 443 12.36 10.14 -10.96
C HIS A 443 11.50 10.75 -12.06
N GLU A 444 11.29 10.00 -13.14
CA GLU A 444 10.43 10.42 -14.25
C GLU A 444 8.97 10.59 -13.78
N MET A 445 8.33 11.68 -14.19
CA MET A 445 6.94 11.98 -13.86
C MET A 445 5.99 11.60 -15.01
N PRO A 446 4.70 11.32 -14.73
CA PRO A 446 3.76 11.01 -15.80
C PRO A 446 3.44 12.25 -16.64
N ARG A 447 3.28 12.07 -17.97
CA ARG A 447 2.95 13.13 -18.95
C ARG A 447 1.76 14.01 -18.56
N ASP A 448 0.74 13.43 -17.94
CA ASP A 448 -0.45 14.15 -17.49
C ASP A 448 -0.13 15.22 -16.45
N LEU A 449 0.86 14.97 -15.59
CA LEU A 449 1.35 15.97 -14.64
C LEU A 449 1.87 17.18 -15.41
N TYR A 450 2.82 16.97 -16.33
CA TYR A 450 3.37 18.04 -17.18
C TYR A 450 2.29 18.83 -17.93
N ALA A 451 1.24 18.16 -18.41
CA ALA A 451 0.14 18.82 -19.08
C ALA A 451 -0.65 19.74 -18.14
N ILE A 452 -0.99 19.27 -16.93
CA ILE A 452 -1.64 20.09 -15.90
C ILE A 452 -0.74 21.27 -15.54
N CYS A 453 0.53 20.98 -15.28
CA CYS A 453 1.56 21.94 -14.90
C CYS A 453 1.67 23.12 -15.87
N ARG A 454 1.76 22.83 -17.18
CA ARG A 454 1.79 23.84 -18.24
C ARG A 454 0.50 24.66 -18.31
N GLN A 455 -0.66 24.01 -18.16
CA GLN A 455 -1.94 24.71 -18.18
C GLN A 455 -2.09 25.68 -17.00
N VAL A 456 -1.66 25.26 -15.81
CA VAL A 456 -1.68 26.07 -14.59
C VAL A 456 -0.78 27.30 -14.75
N GLN A 457 0.46 27.11 -15.19
CA GLN A 457 1.38 28.22 -15.42
C GLN A 457 0.90 29.20 -16.49
N SER A 458 0.42 28.68 -17.63
CA SER A 458 -0.13 29.50 -18.72
C SER A 458 -1.32 30.34 -18.25
N HIS A 459 -2.19 29.75 -17.42
CA HIS A 459 -3.31 30.48 -16.85
C HIS A 459 -2.86 31.53 -15.84
N HIS A 460 -1.93 31.21 -14.94
CA HIS A 460 -1.46 32.14 -13.92
C HIS A 460 -0.71 33.34 -14.52
N LYS A 461 0.09 33.14 -15.57
CA LYS A 461 0.84 34.20 -16.26
C LYS A 461 -0.04 35.09 -17.15
N ASN A 462 -1.25 34.68 -17.48
CA ASN A 462 -2.15 35.46 -18.34
C ASN A 462 -2.61 36.74 -17.62
N LEU A 463 -2.51 37.89 -18.29
CA LEU A 463 -2.89 39.18 -17.71
C LEU A 463 -4.39 39.24 -17.37
N VAL A 464 -5.25 38.68 -18.24
CA VAL A 464 -6.71 38.72 -18.07
C VAL A 464 -7.14 37.93 -16.84
N SER A 465 -6.55 36.76 -16.60
CA SER A 465 -6.87 35.94 -15.42
C SER A 465 -6.40 36.60 -14.13
N ARG A 466 -5.23 37.24 -14.10
CA ARG A 466 -4.74 38.01 -12.94
C ARG A 466 -5.63 39.21 -12.64
N LEU A 467 -5.98 40.00 -13.66
CA LEU A 467 -6.87 41.16 -13.48
C LEU A 467 -8.25 40.72 -13.00
N CYS A 468 -8.87 39.75 -13.66
CA CYS A 468 -10.18 39.24 -13.26
C CYS A 468 -10.13 38.55 -11.90
N GLY A 469 -9.03 37.86 -11.56
CA GLY A 469 -8.86 37.19 -10.28
C GLY A 469 -8.79 38.18 -9.12
N GLY A 470 -8.04 39.28 -9.26
CA GLY A 470 -8.04 40.38 -8.30
C GLY A 470 -9.44 40.96 -8.07
N ILE A 471 -10.18 41.21 -9.16
CA ILE A 471 -11.58 41.70 -9.08
C ILE A 471 -12.49 40.68 -8.38
N ILE A 472 -12.40 39.40 -8.74
CA ILE A 472 -13.22 38.32 -8.14
C ILE A 472 -12.95 38.23 -6.64
N VAL A 473 -11.68 38.18 -6.24
CA VAL A 473 -11.30 38.05 -4.84
C VAL A 473 -11.71 39.29 -4.04
N GLN A 474 -11.57 40.51 -4.58
CA GLN A 474 -11.87 41.75 -3.87
C GLN A 474 -13.37 42.04 -3.74
N TYR A 475 -14.13 41.92 -4.84
CA TYR A 475 -15.52 42.37 -4.89
C TYR A 475 -16.55 41.26 -4.67
N PHE A 476 -16.24 40.03 -5.10
CA PHE A 476 -17.19 38.91 -5.05
C PHE A 476 -17.00 37.98 -3.84
N SER A 477 -16.01 38.24 -2.97
CA SER A 477 -15.83 37.50 -1.72
C SER A 477 -16.71 38.01 -0.58
N LYS A 478 -17.21 39.24 -0.65
CA LYS A 478 -18.00 39.90 0.42
C LYS A 478 -19.41 40.22 -0.08
N PRO A 479 -20.47 39.63 0.49
CA PRO A 479 -21.85 39.80 0.00
C PRO A 479 -22.30 41.26 -0.12
N VAL A 480 -21.94 42.10 0.86
CA VAL A 480 -22.28 43.53 0.88
C VAL A 480 -21.58 44.29 -0.26
N VAL A 481 -20.32 43.97 -0.53
CA VAL A 481 -19.54 44.59 -1.62
C VAL A 481 -20.05 44.10 -2.97
N THR A 482 -20.44 42.82 -3.07
CA THR A 482 -21.08 42.30 -4.29
C THR A 482 -22.38 43.02 -4.58
N LEU A 483 -23.23 43.21 -3.55
CA LEU A 483 -24.49 43.94 -3.70
C LEU A 483 -24.24 45.41 -4.09
N SER A 484 -23.27 46.08 -3.48
CA SER A 484 -22.97 47.47 -3.81
C SER A 484 -22.45 47.63 -5.24
N VAL A 485 -21.62 46.70 -5.72
CA VAL A 485 -21.17 46.66 -7.12
C VAL A 485 -22.33 46.42 -8.07
N PHE A 486 -23.27 45.52 -7.73
CA PHE A 486 -24.48 45.29 -8.54
C PHE A 486 -25.35 46.54 -8.63
N VAL A 487 -25.60 47.22 -7.50
CA VAL A 487 -26.37 48.47 -7.46
C VAL A 487 -25.68 49.57 -8.27
N ALA A 488 -24.36 49.73 -8.09
CA ALA A 488 -23.58 50.71 -8.85
C ALA A 488 -23.65 50.43 -10.37
N ALA A 489 -23.53 49.17 -10.79
CA ALA A 489 -23.67 48.79 -12.20
C ALA A 489 -25.08 49.05 -12.75
N LEU A 490 -26.13 48.74 -11.98
CA LEU A 490 -27.52 49.01 -12.36
C LEU A 490 -27.81 50.50 -12.52
N LEU A 491 -27.16 51.37 -11.75
CA LEU A 491 -27.29 52.82 -11.87
C LEU A 491 -26.41 53.39 -13.00
N PHE A 492 -25.21 52.85 -13.18
CA PHE A 492 -24.21 53.34 -14.13
C PHE A 492 -24.49 52.98 -15.59
N VAL A 493 -24.94 51.74 -15.86
CA VAL A 493 -25.16 51.30 -17.25
C VAL A 493 -26.25 52.12 -17.98
N PRO A 494 -27.41 52.42 -17.37
CA PRO A 494 -28.41 53.27 -18.02
C PRO A 494 -27.92 54.69 -18.27
N THR A 495 -27.19 55.28 -17.31
CA THR A 495 -26.65 56.63 -17.45
C THR A 495 -25.58 56.72 -18.53
N LEU A 496 -24.72 55.70 -18.67
CA LEU A 496 -23.77 55.61 -19.77
C LEU A 496 -24.47 55.47 -21.13
N LEU A 497 -25.47 54.58 -21.23
CA LEU A 497 -26.25 54.40 -22.46
C LEU A 497 -26.99 55.68 -22.85
N GLN A 498 -27.58 56.37 -21.88
CA GLN A 498 -28.25 57.66 -22.10
C GLN A 498 -27.26 58.71 -22.62
N THR A 499 -26.05 58.76 -22.06
CA THR A 499 -25.01 59.71 -22.48
C THR A 499 -24.52 59.41 -23.91
N ILE A 500 -24.30 58.14 -24.24
CA ILE A 500 -23.92 57.71 -25.60
C ILE A 500 -25.04 58.05 -26.58
N TYR A 501 -26.29 57.73 -26.24
CA TYR A 501 -27.44 58.05 -27.09
C TYR A 501 -27.56 59.56 -27.33
N ALA A 502 -27.38 60.36 -26.28
CA ALA A 502 -27.37 61.82 -26.39
C ALA A 502 -26.24 62.32 -27.31
N MET A 503 -25.02 61.79 -27.20
CA MET A 503 -23.91 62.17 -28.09
C MET A 503 -24.14 61.75 -29.55
N ILE A 504 -24.79 60.62 -29.80
CA ILE A 504 -25.08 60.14 -31.17
C ILE A 504 -26.22 60.93 -31.81
N TYR A 505 -27.24 61.34 -31.03
CA TYR A 505 -28.40 62.09 -31.56
C TYR A 505 -28.20 63.62 -31.57
N HIS A 506 -27.22 64.16 -30.84
CA HIS A 506 -26.85 65.57 -30.87
C HIS A 506 -25.57 65.87 -31.67
N SER A 507 -24.99 64.86 -32.32
CA SER A 507 -24.00 65.04 -33.40
C SER A 507 -24.68 64.93 -34.75
#